data_AF-A0A2P2IGW2-F1
#
_entry.id   AF-A0A2P2IGW2-F1
#
_cell.length_a   1.000
_cell.length_b   1.000
_cell.length_c   1.000
_cell.angle_alpha   90.00
_cell.angle_beta   90.00
_cell.angle_gamma   90.00
#
_symmetry.space_group_name_H-M   'P 1'
#
loop_
_entity.id
_entity.type
_entity.pdbx_description
1 polymer ?
#
loop_
_entity_poly.entity_id
_entity_poly.type
_entity_poly.pdbx_seq_one_letter_code
_entity_poly.pdbx_strand_id
1 'polypeptide(L)'
;GVVTIRQQLDRETEDSVRLNVVVEDEVQGGPNNVVTLPITLIIIDANDNPPSFKQDLYEASIDEDSSPGSTVLSGVEVMDLDQVGDALQVRCVPKSPGDDVCSVFRIEAITRTGALFTGSVILAA
;
A
#
# COMPACT_ATOMS: atom_id res chain seq x y z
N GLY A 1 -26.76 -5.92 -24.15
CA GLY A 1 -25.52 -5.13 -24.28
C GLY A 1 -24.37 -5.86 -23.62
N VAL A 2 -23.14 -5.46 -23.90
CA VAL A 2 -21.91 -5.98 -23.25
C VAL A 2 -21.19 -4.79 -22.65
N VAL A 3 -20.74 -4.91 -21.40
CA VAL A 3 -19.90 -3.90 -20.73
C VAL A 3 -18.44 -4.29 -20.92
N THR A 4 -17.62 -3.37 -21.38
CA THR A 4 -16.19 -3.60 -21.67
C THR A 4 -15.35 -2.48 -21.08
N ILE A 5 -14.14 -2.83 -20.66
CA ILE A 5 -13.14 -1.87 -20.16
C ILE A 5 -12.59 -1.05 -21.35
N ARG A 6 -12.56 0.28 -21.20
CA ARG A 6 -12.02 1.19 -22.23
C ARG A 6 -10.67 1.80 -21.87
N GLN A 7 -10.35 1.86 -20.58
CA GLN A 7 -9.12 2.40 -20.02
C GLN A 7 -8.70 1.50 -18.87
N GLN A 8 -7.43 1.53 -18.50
CA GLN A 8 -6.93 0.79 -17.36
C GLN A 8 -7.70 1.19 -16.09
N LEU A 9 -8.08 0.19 -15.31
CA LEU A 9 -8.69 0.38 -14.00
C LEU A 9 -7.57 0.32 -12.98
N ASP A 10 -7.61 1.23 -12.02
CA ASP A 10 -6.61 1.37 -10.97
C ASP A 10 -7.35 1.61 -9.65
N ARG A 11 -7.26 0.65 -8.73
CA ARG A 11 -8.06 0.70 -7.49
C ARG A 11 -7.58 1.83 -6.58
N GLU A 12 -6.28 2.10 -6.62
CA GLU A 12 -5.59 3.13 -5.84
C GLU A 12 -6.10 4.52 -6.23
N THR A 13 -6.47 4.72 -7.49
CA THR A 13 -7.13 5.94 -7.98
C THR A 13 -8.63 5.94 -7.68
N GLU A 14 -9.35 4.87 -8.01
CA GLU A 14 -10.80 4.76 -7.80
C GLU A 14 -11.21 3.30 -7.55
N ASP A 15 -11.82 3.02 -6.40
CA ASP A 15 -12.17 1.66 -5.97
C ASP A 15 -13.49 1.15 -6.56
N SER A 16 -14.29 2.03 -7.17
CA SER A 16 -15.60 1.71 -7.69
C SER A 16 -16.09 2.70 -8.74
N VAL A 17 -16.77 2.19 -9.77
CA VAL A 17 -17.32 2.99 -10.86
C VAL A 17 -18.84 2.85 -10.87
N ARG A 18 -19.54 3.99 -10.89
CA ARG A 18 -21.01 4.02 -10.97
C ARG A 18 -21.46 4.35 -12.40
N LEU A 19 -22.28 3.47 -12.96
CA LEU A 19 -22.82 3.59 -14.31
C LEU A 19 -24.35 3.62 -14.24
N ASN A 20 -24.98 4.40 -15.12
CA ASN A 20 -26.42 4.36 -15.34
C ASN A 20 -26.68 3.78 -16.73
N VAL A 21 -27.24 2.58 -16.79
CA VAL A 21 -27.64 1.96 -18.06
C VAL A 21 -29.05 2.40 -18.38
N VAL A 22 -29.22 3.07 -19.52
CA VAL A 22 -30.53 3.48 -20.02
C VAL A 22 -30.99 2.48 -21.07
N VAL A 23 -32.18 1.92 -20.87
CA VAL A 23 -32.88 1.07 -21.84
C VAL A 23 -34.08 1.86 -22.33
N GLU A 24 -34.16 2.05 -23.64
CA GLU A 24 -35.24 2.77 -24.30
C GLU A 24 -35.97 1.83 -25.26
N ASP A 25 -37.30 1.82 -25.17
CA ASP A 25 -38.19 1.08 -26.06
C ASP A 25 -39.08 2.08 -26.83
N GLU A 26 -39.05 1.99 -28.16
CA GLU A 26 -39.77 2.88 -29.05
C GLU A 26 -41.22 2.41 -29.20
N VAL A 27 -42.16 3.26 -28.83
CA VAL A 27 -43.59 2.94 -28.87
C VAL A 27 -44.26 3.65 -30.04
N GLN A 28 -44.74 2.88 -31.02
CA GLN A 28 -45.37 3.45 -32.21
C GLN A 28 -46.65 4.23 -31.85
N GLY A 29 -46.65 5.54 -32.11
CA GLY A 29 -47.78 6.44 -31.82
C GLY A 29 -47.84 6.97 -30.38
N GLY A 30 -46.79 6.82 -29.58
CA GLY A 30 -46.72 7.31 -28.19
C GLY A 30 -45.32 7.75 -27.75
N PRO A 31 -45.16 8.18 -26.49
CA PRO A 31 -43.83 8.48 -25.94
C PRO A 31 -43.03 7.19 -25.71
N ASN A 32 -41.71 7.26 -25.90
CA ASN A 32 -40.81 6.15 -25.64
C ASN A 32 -40.81 5.76 -24.15
N ASN A 33 -40.68 4.47 -23.88
CA ASN A 33 -40.50 3.96 -22.53
C ASN A 33 -39.01 3.97 -22.21
N VAL A 34 -38.61 4.71 -21.16
CA VAL A 34 -37.21 4.82 -20.75
C VAL A 34 -37.06 4.26 -19.34
N VAL A 35 -36.13 3.32 -19.16
CA VAL A 35 -35.76 2.74 -17.86
C VAL A 35 -34.28 2.99 -17.61
N THR A 36 -33.95 3.56 -16.46
CA THR A 36 -32.56 3.76 -16.02
C THR A 36 -32.23 2.80 -14.90
N LEU A 37 -31.16 2.02 -15.07
CA LEU A 37 -30.67 1.04 -14.12
C LEU A 37 -29.27 1.45 -13.62
N PRO A 38 -29.12 1.82 -12.33
CA PRO A 38 -27.80 2.09 -11.75
C PRO A 38 -27.04 0.78 -11.52
N ILE A 39 -25.76 0.76 -11.89
CA ILE A 39 -24.82 -0.34 -11.69
C ILE A 39 -23.58 0.20 -11.00
N THR A 40 -23.14 -0.46 -9.94
CA THR A 40 -21.85 -0.18 -9.29
C THR A 40 -20.88 -1.31 -9.62
N LEU A 41 -19.77 -0.97 -10.27
CA LEU A 41 -18.65 -1.87 -10.50
C LEU A 41 -17.66 -1.68 -9.35
N ILE A 42 -17.25 -2.77 -8.71
CA ILE A 42 -16.22 -2.76 -7.67
C ILE A 42 -14.92 -3.22 -8.31
N ILE A 43 -13.86 -2.43 -8.16
CA ILE A 43 -12.53 -2.76 -8.68
C ILE A 43 -11.80 -3.57 -7.61
N ILE A 44 -11.39 -4.78 -7.98
CA ILE A 44 -10.60 -5.63 -7.10
C ILE A 44 -9.16 -5.16 -7.11
N ASP A 45 -8.54 -5.26 -5.94
CA ASP A 45 -7.16 -4.87 -5.74
C ASP A 45 -6.16 -5.83 -6.41
N ALA A 46 -5.04 -5.28 -6.86
CA ALA A 46 -3.89 -6.03 -7.35
C ALA A 46 -2.63 -5.57 -6.59
N ASN A 47 -1.68 -6.48 -6.37
CA ASN A 47 -0.41 -6.13 -5.74
C ASN A 47 0.55 -5.60 -6.80
N ASP A 48 0.39 -4.34 -7.20
CA ASP A 48 1.18 -3.67 -8.23
C ASP A 48 1.90 -2.38 -7.75
N ASN A 49 1.76 -2.01 -6.49
CA ASN A 49 2.51 -0.93 -5.83
C ASN A 49 3.47 -1.50 -4.79
N PRO A 50 4.78 -1.59 -5.08
CA PRO A 50 5.73 -2.11 -4.10
C PRO A 50 5.87 -1.18 -2.88
N PRO A 51 6.17 -1.73 -1.69
CA PRO A 51 6.46 -0.92 -0.50
C PRO A 51 7.58 0.09 -0.73
N SER A 52 7.38 1.33 -0.26
CA SER A 52 8.31 2.44 -0.42
C SER A 52 8.62 3.13 0.91
N PHE A 53 9.89 3.40 1.18
CA PHE A 53 10.28 4.19 2.36
C PHE A 53 9.90 5.65 2.17
N LYS A 54 9.47 6.31 3.25
CA LYS A 54 9.13 7.74 3.20
C LYS A 54 10.34 8.65 3.00
N GLN A 55 11.53 8.20 3.43
CA GLN A 55 12.79 8.91 3.26
C GLN A 55 13.81 8.01 2.58
N ASP A 56 14.62 8.58 1.70
CA ASP A 56 15.74 7.87 1.05
C ASP A 56 16.89 7.59 2.03
N LEU A 57 17.03 8.42 3.06
CA LEU A 57 18.06 8.33 4.08
C LEU A 57 17.46 8.60 5.46
N TYR A 58 17.73 7.68 6.38
CA TYR A 58 17.45 7.85 7.80
C TYR A 58 18.78 7.93 8.56
N GLU A 59 18.96 9.00 9.33
CA GLU A 59 20.14 9.21 10.17
C GLU A 59 19.74 9.27 11.63
N ALA A 60 20.56 8.68 12.49
CA ALA A 60 20.40 8.70 13.93
C ALA A 60 21.76 8.71 14.60
N SER A 61 21.81 9.25 15.82
CA SER A 61 22.97 9.23 16.71
C SER A 61 22.59 8.54 18.01
N ILE A 62 23.50 7.75 18.55
CA ILE A 62 23.33 7.07 19.82
C ILE A 62 24.60 7.24 20.66
N ASP A 63 24.44 7.35 21.98
CA ASP A 63 25.57 7.46 22.90
C ASP A 63 26.29 6.12 23.05
N GLU A 64 27.62 6.16 23.20
CA GLU A 64 28.45 4.94 23.31
C GLU A 64 28.17 4.11 24.57
N ASP A 65 27.63 4.73 25.61
CA ASP A 65 27.24 4.10 26.88
C ASP A 65 25.79 3.58 26.87
N SER A 66 25.12 3.67 25.72
CA SER A 66 23.75 3.18 25.55
C SER A 66 23.67 1.68 25.81
N SER A 67 22.75 1.31 26.69
CA SER A 67 22.51 -0.09 27.04
C SER A 67 21.92 -0.87 25.86
N PRO A 68 22.18 -2.18 25.76
CA PRO A 68 21.45 -3.04 24.84
C PRO A 68 19.94 -2.91 24.95
N GLY A 69 19.25 -2.95 23.82
CA GLY A 69 17.80 -2.70 23.73
C GLY A 69 17.42 -1.22 23.60
N SER A 70 18.37 -0.29 23.66
CA SER A 70 18.09 1.13 23.40
C SER A 70 17.63 1.36 21.97
N THR A 71 16.57 2.15 21.79
CA THR A 71 16.08 2.57 20.48
C THR A 71 17.03 3.58 19.85
N VAL A 72 17.58 3.23 18.68
CA VAL A 72 18.51 4.06 17.91
C VAL A 72 17.74 4.99 16.99
N LEU A 73 16.78 4.41 16.27
CA LEU A 73 15.94 5.13 15.33
C LEU A 73 14.50 4.63 15.49
N SER A 74 13.56 5.55 15.53
CA SER A 74 12.12 5.23 15.56
C SER A 74 11.40 6.00 14.47
N GLY A 75 10.21 5.53 14.10
CA GLY A 75 9.39 6.19 13.08
C GLY A 75 9.91 5.98 11.66
N VAL A 76 10.55 4.83 11.38
CA VAL A 76 10.80 4.42 9.99
C VAL A 76 9.45 4.08 9.38
N GLU A 77 9.02 4.87 8.40
CA GLU A 77 7.73 4.75 7.73
C GLU A 77 7.91 4.16 6.34
N VAL A 78 7.17 3.09 6.06
CA VAL A 78 7.08 2.44 4.75
C VAL A 78 5.61 2.46 4.31
N MET A 79 5.35 2.82 3.06
CA MET A 79 4.01 2.89 2.48
C MET A 79 3.88 1.88 1.35
N ASP A 80 2.80 1.12 1.39
CA ASP A 80 2.34 0.21 0.34
C ASP A 80 0.83 0.45 0.20
N LEU A 81 0.41 0.94 -0.97
CA LEU A 81 -0.97 1.40 -1.19
C LEU A 81 -1.94 0.24 -1.44
N ASP A 82 -1.41 -0.96 -1.66
CA ASP A 82 -2.19 -2.14 -1.97
C ASP A 82 -2.83 -2.70 -0.67
N GLN A 83 -4.07 -3.16 -0.79
CA GLN A 83 -4.75 -3.89 0.27
C GLN A 83 -4.30 -5.36 0.32
N VAL A 84 -3.96 -5.93 -0.83
CA VAL A 84 -3.47 -7.30 -1.01
C VAL A 84 -1.97 -7.32 -1.18
N GLY A 85 -1.31 -8.37 -0.70
CA GLY A 85 0.14 -8.49 -0.77
C GLY A 85 0.67 -9.38 0.34
N ASP A 86 1.94 -9.73 0.24
CA ASP A 86 2.64 -10.48 1.28
C ASP A 86 2.96 -9.59 2.48
N ALA A 87 3.33 -10.21 3.60
CA ALA A 87 3.83 -9.47 4.74
C ALA A 87 5.14 -8.75 4.38
N LEU A 88 5.29 -7.50 4.82
CA LEU A 88 6.50 -6.73 4.63
C LEU A 88 7.71 -7.43 5.28
N GLN A 89 8.67 -7.86 4.47
CA GLN A 89 9.92 -8.47 4.94
C GLN A 89 11.02 -7.42 4.95
N VAL A 90 11.61 -7.20 6.13
CA VAL A 90 12.72 -6.27 6.30
C VAL A 90 13.93 -7.03 6.83
N ARG A 91 15.10 -6.74 6.24
CA ARG A 91 16.37 -7.38 6.59
C ARG A 91 17.48 -6.34 6.61
N CYS A 92 18.35 -6.43 7.61
CA CYS A 92 19.58 -5.66 7.63
C CYS A 92 20.56 -6.18 6.57
N VAL A 93 21.15 -5.26 5.79
CA VAL A 93 22.19 -5.55 4.80
C VAL A 93 23.39 -4.65 5.09
N PRO A 94 24.58 -5.22 5.39
CA PRO A 94 25.77 -4.42 5.62
C PRO A 94 26.22 -3.76 4.31
N LYS A 95 26.81 -2.57 4.41
CA LYS A 95 27.34 -1.85 3.25
C LYS A 95 28.54 -2.57 2.64
N SER A 96 29.39 -3.19 3.47
CA SER A 96 30.55 -3.95 3.02
C SER A 96 30.47 -5.40 3.51
N PRO A 97 30.90 -6.39 2.70
CA PRO A 97 31.04 -7.76 3.17
C PRO A 97 32.03 -7.84 4.34
N GLY A 98 31.58 -8.37 5.48
CA GLY A 98 32.39 -8.49 6.70
C GLY A 98 32.05 -7.49 7.80
N ASP A 99 31.24 -6.46 7.53
CA ASP A 99 30.71 -5.60 8.59
C ASP A 99 29.73 -6.40 9.49
N ASP A 100 29.84 -6.21 10.79
CA ASP A 100 29.05 -6.88 11.83
C ASP A 100 27.81 -6.06 12.25
N VAL A 101 27.50 -4.97 11.54
CA VAL A 101 26.39 -4.04 11.82
C VAL A 101 25.06 -4.76 12.05
N CYS A 102 24.75 -5.81 11.28
CA CYS A 102 23.50 -6.56 11.42
C CYS A 102 23.46 -7.52 12.62
N SER A 103 24.57 -7.63 13.35
CA SER A 103 24.63 -8.29 14.67
C SER A 103 24.55 -7.29 15.82
N VAL A 104 25.01 -6.05 15.59
CA VAL A 104 24.97 -4.94 16.57
C VAL A 104 23.60 -4.28 16.62
N PHE A 105 22.90 -4.17 15.49
CA PHE A 105 21.58 -3.56 15.40
C PHE A 105 20.54 -4.57 14.94
N ARG A 106 19.32 -4.45 15.50
CA ARG A 106 18.15 -5.20 15.03
C ARG A 106 17.03 -4.25 14.63
N ILE A 107 16.23 -4.70 13.66
CA ILE A 107 15.04 -3.98 13.20
C ILE A 107 13.85 -4.61 13.91
N GLU A 108 13.10 -3.80 14.66
CA GLU A 108 11.93 -4.22 15.42
C GLU A 108 10.61 -3.91 14.72
N ALA A 109 9.60 -4.67 15.16
CA ALA A 109 8.31 -4.93 14.55
C ALA A 109 7.71 -3.78 13.76
N ILE A 110 7.12 -4.18 12.64
CA ILE A 110 6.42 -3.30 11.74
C ILE A 110 4.94 -3.34 12.06
N THR A 111 4.38 -2.25 12.57
CA THR A 111 2.92 -2.18 12.76
C THR A 111 2.28 -1.75 11.46
N ARG A 112 1.40 -2.58 10.90
CA ARG A 112 0.57 -2.21 9.74
C ARG A 112 -0.70 -1.53 10.20
N THR A 113 -0.93 -0.29 9.74
CA THR A 113 -2.19 0.43 9.86
C THR A 113 -2.64 0.86 8.48
N GLY A 114 -3.51 0.06 7.84
CA GLY A 114 -3.88 0.26 6.44
C GLY A 114 -2.68 0.08 5.51
N ALA A 115 -2.34 1.13 4.77
CA ALA A 115 -1.21 1.21 3.83
C ALA A 115 0.14 1.57 4.50
N LEU A 116 0.12 1.94 5.79
CA LEU A 116 1.31 2.42 6.49
C LEU A 116 1.90 1.32 7.37
N PHE A 117 3.22 1.19 7.29
CA PHE A 117 4.06 0.28 8.05
C PHE A 117 5.07 1.10 8.85
N THR A 118 5.15 0.91 10.18
CA THR A 118 6.08 1.66 11.05
C THR A 118 7.05 0.73 11.77
N GLY A 119 8.36 1.01 11.69
CA GLY A 119 9.41 0.22 12.31
C GLY A 119 10.41 1.05 13.12
N SER A 120 11.29 0.35 13.84
CA SER A 120 12.37 0.97 14.62
C SER A 120 13.66 0.15 14.49
N VAL A 121 14.80 0.83 14.65
CA VAL A 121 16.12 0.20 14.77
C VAL A 121 16.56 0.33 16.22
N ILE A 122 17.00 -0.77 16.80
CA ILE A 122 17.48 -0.78 18.18
C ILE A 122 18.84 -1.46 18.29
N LEU A 123 19.56 -1.17 19.36
CA LEU A 123 20.76 -1.93 19.73
C LEU A 123 20.39 -3.36 20.12
N ALA A 124 21.04 -4.32 19.48
CA ALA A 124 20.94 -5.73 19.83
C ALA A 124 21.51 -5.98 21.25
N ALA A 125 21.12 -7.10 21.83
CA ALA A 125 21.55 -7.57 23.15
C ALA A 125 22.50 -8.75 23.06
#